data_AF-A0A971MWT2-F1
#
_entry.id   AF-A0A971MWT2-F1
#
_cell.length_a   1.000
_cell.length_b   1.000
_cell.length_c   1.000
_cell.angle_alpha   90.00
_cell.angle_beta   90.00
_cell.angle_gamma   90.00
#
_symmetry.space_group_name_H-M   'P 1'
#
loop_
_entity.id
_entity.type
_entity.pdbx_description
1 polymer ?
#
loop_
_entity_poly.entity_id
_entity_poly.type
_entity_poly.pdbx_seq_one_letter_code
_entity_poly.pdbx_strand_id
1 'polypeptide(L)'
;GDENNASEMGAFCNQFDKICNETGCSTIYCHHHSKGAQGFKKAMDRASGSGVFARDPDAQLDMIQLETDSEFINNYADNQSDTAWRLECSLREFPNFKPRNFWFKYPIHVLDDADTLNKLYSEGDPKNNLSKSGKRSQTPETRKEEFDRAFDINSDDGKTALQSDIAEFLGVSTRTVRDRVKEFSDEYSTEKGSVSRKK
;
A
#
# COMPACT_ATOMS: atom_id res chain seq x y z
N GLY A 1 -11.62 -18.54 29.42
CA GLY A 1 -10.24 -18.21 29.06
C GLY A 1 -10.18 -16.73 28.81
N ASP A 2 -9.28 -16.04 29.48
CA ASP A 2 -8.83 -14.69 29.15
C ASP A 2 -7.80 -14.76 28.02
N GLU A 3 -8.14 -14.17 26.86
CA GLU A 3 -7.30 -14.16 25.66
C GLU A 3 -5.92 -13.50 25.88
N ASN A 4 -5.84 -12.60 26.85
CA ASN A 4 -4.63 -11.87 27.20
C ASN A 4 -3.75 -12.64 28.19
N ASN A 5 -4.26 -13.72 28.78
CA ASN A 5 -3.50 -14.57 29.69
C ASN A 5 -2.85 -15.72 28.90
N ALA A 6 -1.52 -15.65 28.74
CA ALA A 6 -0.75 -16.65 28.01
C ALA A 6 -0.90 -18.07 28.57
N SER A 7 -1.06 -18.21 29.90
CA SER A 7 -1.21 -19.52 30.54
C SER A 7 -2.56 -20.15 30.21
N GLU A 8 -3.65 -19.38 30.31
CA GLU A 8 -4.99 -19.84 29.95
C GLU A 8 -5.09 -20.18 28.46
N MET A 9 -4.46 -19.36 27.61
CA MET A 9 -4.45 -19.61 26.18
C MET A 9 -3.59 -20.81 25.79
N GLY A 10 -2.46 -21.04 26.46
CA GLY A 10 -1.70 -22.28 26.29
C GLY A 10 -2.51 -23.51 26.71
N ALA A 11 -3.21 -23.44 27.85
CA ALA A 11 -4.08 -24.53 28.30
C ALA A 11 -5.25 -24.80 27.33
N PHE A 12 -5.77 -23.76 26.69
CA PHE A 12 -6.79 -23.87 25.64
C PHE A 12 -6.24 -24.54 24.38
N CYS A 13 -5.11 -24.07 23.84
CA CYS A 13 -4.53 -24.61 22.61
C CYS A 13 -4.10 -26.08 22.78
N ASN A 14 -3.59 -26.45 23.96
CA ASN A 14 -3.29 -27.84 24.31
C ASN A 14 -4.52 -28.78 24.21
N GLN A 15 -5.76 -28.27 24.23
CA GLN A 15 -6.92 -29.12 23.98
C GLN A 15 -7.04 -29.50 22.49
N PHE A 16 -6.64 -28.62 21.57
CA PHE A 16 -6.59 -28.97 20.15
C PHE A 16 -5.56 -30.05 19.89
N ASP A 17 -4.38 -29.97 20.52
CA ASP A 17 -3.35 -31.01 20.42
C ASP A 17 -3.86 -32.36 20.90
N LYS A 18 -4.61 -32.40 22.01
CA LYS A 18 -5.22 -33.65 22.50
C LYS A 18 -6.21 -34.23 21.50
N ILE A 19 -7.09 -33.39 20.95
CA ILE A 19 -8.06 -33.81 19.93
C ILE A 19 -7.34 -34.37 18.70
N CYS A 20 -6.34 -33.65 18.18
CA CYS A 20 -5.53 -34.09 17.05
C CYS A 20 -4.83 -35.43 17.34
N ASN A 21 -4.24 -35.59 18.52
CA ASN A 21 -3.52 -36.80 18.92
C ASN A 21 -4.45 -38.01 19.11
N GLU A 22 -5.62 -37.82 19.72
CA GLU A 22 -6.56 -38.92 20.01
C GLU A 22 -7.34 -39.37 18.77
N THR A 23 -7.60 -38.46 17.83
CA THR A 23 -8.47 -38.74 16.67
C THR A 23 -7.72 -38.87 15.36
N GLY A 24 -6.48 -38.37 15.29
CA GLY A 24 -5.72 -38.23 14.04
C GLY A 24 -6.27 -37.16 13.09
N CYS A 25 -7.20 -36.30 13.54
CA CYS A 25 -7.73 -35.22 12.71
C CYS A 25 -6.79 -34.01 12.66
N SER A 26 -6.97 -33.15 11.66
CA SER A 26 -6.41 -31.80 11.66
C SER A 26 -7.43 -30.82 12.22
N THR A 27 -6.99 -29.94 13.12
CA THR A 27 -7.82 -28.84 13.63
C THR A 27 -7.51 -27.57 12.85
N ILE A 28 -8.56 -26.85 12.45
CA ILE A 28 -8.47 -25.52 11.83
C ILE A 28 -9.35 -24.59 12.65
N TYR A 29 -8.80 -23.44 13.03
CA TYR A 29 -9.55 -22.38 13.70
C TYR A 29 -9.25 -21.03 13.06
N CYS A 30 -10.20 -20.10 13.17
CA CYS A 30 -10.04 -18.73 12.73
C CYS A 30 -9.79 -17.83 13.94
N HIS A 31 -8.95 -16.81 13.76
CA HIS A 31 -8.66 -15.81 14.77
C HIS A 31 -8.57 -14.42 14.12
N HIS A 32 -8.98 -13.39 14.86
CA HIS A 32 -9.02 -12.04 14.33
C HIS A 32 -7.71 -11.29 14.59
N HIS A 33 -7.43 -10.33 13.72
CA HIS A 33 -6.36 -9.36 13.97
C HIS A 33 -6.64 -8.51 15.21
N SER A 34 -5.58 -8.04 15.85
CA SER A 34 -5.71 -6.98 16.85
C SER A 34 -6.23 -5.68 16.22
N LYS A 35 -6.93 -4.85 17.02
CA LYS A 35 -7.45 -3.55 16.57
C LYS A 35 -6.33 -2.62 16.07
N GLY A 36 -6.64 -1.77 15.10
CA GLY A 36 -5.74 -0.77 14.55
C GLY A 36 -4.96 -1.26 13.32
N ALA A 37 -4.10 -0.40 12.78
CA ALA A 37 -3.31 -0.69 11.59
C ALA A 37 -2.38 -1.90 11.81
N GLN A 38 -2.50 -2.93 10.98
CA GLN A 38 -1.68 -4.15 11.05
C GLN A 38 -0.81 -4.39 9.81
N GLY A 39 -1.01 -3.63 8.72
CA GLY A 39 -0.31 -3.84 7.45
C GLY A 39 1.21 -3.79 7.52
N PHE A 40 1.78 -3.04 8.48
CA PHE A 40 3.22 -2.95 8.68
C PHE A 40 3.83 -4.11 9.48
N LYS A 41 3.01 -4.89 10.17
CA LYS A 41 3.46 -6.04 10.95
C LYS A 41 3.63 -7.26 10.05
N LYS A 42 4.46 -8.20 10.48
CA LYS A 42 4.52 -9.53 9.85
C LYS A 42 3.21 -10.27 10.14
N ALA A 43 2.78 -11.14 9.23
CA ALA A 43 1.57 -11.97 9.37
C ALA A 43 1.44 -12.65 10.75
N MET A 44 2.53 -13.27 11.24
CA MET A 44 2.56 -13.92 12.56
C MET A 44 2.24 -12.95 13.71
N ASP A 45 2.61 -11.67 13.59
CA ASP A 45 2.48 -10.67 14.64
C ASP A 45 1.14 -9.89 14.61
N ARG A 46 0.20 -10.27 13.72
CA ARG A 46 -1.10 -9.58 13.57
C ARG A 46 -2.19 -10.12 14.49
N ALA A 47 -2.06 -11.37 14.94
CA ALA A 47 -3.01 -12.02 15.86
C ALA A 47 -3.17 -11.22 17.17
N SER A 48 -4.40 -11.08 17.66
CA SER A 48 -4.68 -10.48 18.98
C SER A 48 -4.23 -11.35 20.17
N GLY A 49 -4.17 -10.73 21.36
CA GLY A 49 -4.01 -11.43 22.63
C GLY A 49 -2.55 -11.76 23.01
N SER A 50 -2.39 -12.85 23.77
CA SER A 50 -1.16 -13.25 24.48
C SER A 50 0.00 -13.78 23.61
N GLY A 51 -0.09 -13.66 22.28
CA GLY A 51 0.94 -14.15 21.35
C GLY A 51 1.12 -15.68 21.33
N VAL A 52 0.24 -16.42 22.02
CA VAL A 52 0.20 -17.89 21.98
C VAL A 52 -0.33 -18.35 20.62
N PHE A 53 -1.44 -17.75 20.15
CA PHE A 53 -2.06 -18.09 18.86
C PHE A 53 -1.15 -17.93 17.64
N ALA A 54 -0.18 -17.01 17.71
CA ALA A 54 0.80 -16.80 16.64
C ALA A 54 1.85 -17.91 16.55
N ARG A 55 2.03 -18.67 17.63
CA ARG A 55 3.12 -19.64 17.79
C ARG A 55 2.64 -21.07 17.95
N ASP A 56 1.41 -21.27 18.36
CA ASP A 56 0.78 -22.57 18.54
C ASP A 56 0.64 -23.36 17.22
N PRO A 57 -0.03 -22.82 16.17
CA PRO A 57 -0.32 -23.60 14.97
C PRO A 57 0.95 -23.98 14.19
N ASP A 58 0.91 -25.16 13.57
CA ASP A 58 1.96 -25.60 12.64
C ASP A 58 1.98 -24.80 11.34
N ALA A 59 0.79 -24.34 10.92
CA ALA A 59 0.56 -23.56 9.72
C ALA A 59 -0.37 -22.38 10.01
N GLN A 60 0.16 -21.17 9.96
CA GLN A 60 -0.63 -19.95 10.03
C GLN A 60 -0.87 -19.39 8.63
N LEU A 61 -2.14 -19.18 8.30
CA LEU A 61 -2.59 -18.50 7.09
C LEU A 61 -3.22 -17.17 7.49
N ASP A 62 -2.69 -16.07 6.95
CA ASP A 62 -3.10 -14.73 7.31
C ASP A 62 -3.68 -14.01 6.10
N MET A 63 -4.92 -13.52 6.23
CA MET A 63 -5.59 -12.71 5.22
C MET A 63 -5.61 -11.25 5.67
N ILE A 64 -5.10 -10.37 4.82
CA ILE A 64 -5.12 -8.93 5.07
C ILE A 64 -5.65 -8.20 3.84
N GLN A 65 -6.52 -7.22 4.08
CA GLN A 65 -7.05 -6.37 3.02
C GLN A 65 -5.94 -5.47 2.47
N LEU A 66 -5.93 -5.28 1.16
CA LEU A 66 -5.05 -4.36 0.46
C LEU A 66 -5.72 -2.99 0.35
N GLU A 67 -4.92 -1.94 0.48
CA GLU A 67 -5.42 -0.58 0.32
C GLU A 67 -5.60 -0.25 -1.16
N THR A 68 -6.81 0.16 -1.55
CA THR A 68 -7.18 0.56 -2.90
C THR A 68 -7.82 1.94 -2.87
N ASP A 69 -7.57 2.76 -3.90
CA ASP A 69 -8.33 3.98 -4.14
C ASP A 69 -9.50 3.73 -5.11
N SER A 70 -10.37 4.73 -5.26
CA SER A 70 -11.54 4.63 -6.12
C SER A 70 -11.18 4.48 -7.60
N GLU A 71 -10.04 5.02 -8.04
CA GLU A 71 -9.58 4.90 -9.43
C GLU A 71 -9.15 3.45 -9.72
N PHE A 72 -8.40 2.83 -8.81
CA PHE A 72 -8.01 1.44 -8.91
C PHE A 72 -9.23 0.50 -8.96
N ILE A 73 -10.19 0.70 -8.06
CA ILE A 73 -11.43 -0.10 -8.06
C ILE A 73 -12.18 0.06 -9.39
N ASN A 74 -12.35 1.27 -9.91
CA ASN A 74 -13.03 1.49 -11.18
C ASN A 74 -12.32 0.84 -12.38
N ASN A 75 -10.98 0.71 -12.33
CA ASN A 75 -10.19 0.18 -13.44
C ASN A 75 -10.04 -1.35 -13.41
N TYR A 76 -10.03 -1.97 -12.22
CA TYR A 76 -9.64 -3.38 -12.06
C TYR A 76 -10.69 -4.28 -11.39
N ALA A 77 -11.66 -3.72 -10.67
CA ALA A 77 -12.72 -4.51 -10.03
C ALA A 77 -13.94 -4.67 -10.95
N ASP A 78 -14.72 -5.74 -10.74
CA ASP A 78 -15.98 -5.92 -11.48
C ASP A 78 -17.09 -5.04 -10.88
N ASN A 79 -17.07 -4.89 -9.55
CA ASN A 79 -18.05 -4.08 -8.81
C ASN A 79 -17.33 -3.15 -7.82
N GLN A 80 -17.98 -2.01 -7.51
CA GLN A 80 -17.47 -1.06 -6.50
C GLN A 80 -17.39 -1.64 -5.08
N SER A 81 -18.10 -2.74 -4.80
CA SER A 81 -18.08 -3.43 -3.52
C SER A 81 -16.99 -4.49 -3.40
N ASP A 82 -16.29 -4.81 -4.49
CA ASP A 82 -15.23 -5.81 -4.46
C ASP A 82 -14.04 -5.27 -3.65
N THR A 83 -13.41 -6.14 -2.88
CA THR A 83 -12.25 -5.76 -2.05
C THR A 83 -11.04 -6.60 -2.43
N ALA A 84 -9.85 -5.99 -2.40
CA ALA A 84 -8.59 -6.66 -2.71
C ALA A 84 -7.94 -7.19 -1.44
N TRP A 85 -7.39 -8.40 -1.50
CA TRP A 85 -6.83 -9.10 -0.33
C TRP A 85 -5.54 -9.82 -0.67
N ARG A 86 -4.72 -10.05 0.37
CA ARG A 86 -3.48 -10.83 0.30
C ARG A 86 -3.50 -11.94 1.36
N LEU A 87 -3.13 -13.15 0.92
CA LEU A 87 -2.88 -14.31 1.75
C LEU A 87 -1.37 -14.46 1.95
N GLU A 88 -0.93 -14.37 3.20
CA GLU A 88 0.42 -14.65 3.65
C GLU A 88 0.43 -15.93 4.49
N CYS A 89 1.60 -16.55 4.65
CA CYS A 89 1.74 -17.73 5.49
C CYS A 89 2.97 -17.67 6.40
N SER A 90 2.85 -18.39 7.51
CA SER A 90 3.96 -18.75 8.37
C SER A 90 3.86 -20.22 8.74
N LEU A 91 4.70 -21.05 8.12
CA LEU A 91 4.75 -22.49 8.29
C LEU A 91 5.99 -22.87 9.10
N ARG A 92 5.86 -23.78 10.07
CA ARG A 92 6.98 -24.19 10.93
C ARG A 92 7.94 -25.15 10.23
N GLU A 93 7.39 -26.16 9.55
CA GLU A 93 8.15 -27.28 8.97
C GLU A 93 8.23 -27.24 7.44
N PHE A 94 7.69 -26.19 6.80
CA PHE A 94 7.65 -26.05 5.35
C PHE A 94 8.08 -24.65 4.89
N PRO A 95 8.59 -24.50 3.66
CA PRO A 95 8.85 -23.19 3.09
C PRO A 95 7.55 -22.40 2.94
N ASN A 96 7.54 -21.14 3.38
CA ASN A 96 6.44 -20.22 3.12
C ASN A 96 6.23 -20.06 1.61
N PHE A 97 4.99 -20.18 1.15
CA PHE A 97 4.65 -19.90 -0.24
C PHE A 97 4.65 -18.40 -0.51
N LYS A 98 4.86 -18.03 -1.78
CA LYS A 98 4.77 -16.63 -2.23
C LYS A 98 3.36 -16.09 -1.94
N PRO A 99 3.22 -14.93 -1.28
CA PRO A 99 1.91 -14.37 -0.99
C PRO A 99 0.99 -14.36 -2.21
N ARG A 100 -0.28 -14.71 -1.99
CA ARG A 100 -1.29 -14.79 -3.06
C ARG A 100 -2.27 -13.65 -2.90
N ASN A 101 -2.50 -12.89 -3.95
CA ASN A 101 -3.53 -11.86 -3.94
C ASN A 101 -4.81 -12.39 -4.59
N PHE A 102 -5.94 -11.86 -4.15
CA PHE A 102 -7.26 -12.25 -4.64
C PHE A 102 -8.25 -11.12 -4.43
N TRP A 103 -9.29 -11.14 -5.24
CA TRP A 103 -10.47 -10.32 -5.07
C TRP A 103 -11.48 -11.06 -4.20
N PHE A 104 -12.06 -10.37 -3.23
CA PHE A 104 -13.27 -10.81 -2.57
C PHE A 104 -14.47 -10.19 -3.29
N LYS A 105 -15.04 -10.99 -4.20
CA LYS A 105 -16.26 -10.69 -4.95
C LYS A 105 -17.40 -11.39 -4.22
N TYR A 106 -17.95 -10.73 -3.20
CA TYR A 106 -18.85 -11.36 -2.23
C TYR A 106 -19.90 -12.27 -2.91
N PRO A 107 -20.01 -13.55 -2.52
CA PRO A 107 -19.36 -14.21 -1.38
C PRO A 107 -18.10 -15.04 -1.72
N ILE A 108 -17.49 -14.82 -2.89
CA ILE A 108 -16.46 -15.69 -3.46
C ILE A 108 -15.09 -14.99 -3.48
N HIS A 109 -14.04 -15.74 -3.14
CA HIS A 109 -12.65 -15.32 -3.35
C HIS A 109 -12.17 -15.78 -4.73
N VAL A 110 -11.67 -14.84 -5.53
CA VAL A 110 -11.19 -15.08 -6.90
C VAL A 110 -9.73 -14.66 -6.99
N LEU A 111 -8.83 -15.59 -7.36
CA LEU A 111 -7.40 -15.31 -7.48
C LEU A 111 -7.13 -14.18 -8.50
N ASP A 112 -6.11 -13.36 -8.21
CA ASP A 112 -5.61 -12.34 -9.12
C ASP A 112 -4.60 -12.95 -10.10
N ASP A 113 -5.11 -13.59 -11.15
CA ASP A 113 -4.27 -14.21 -12.19
C ASP A 113 -3.55 -13.18 -13.07
N ALA A 114 -4.00 -11.92 -13.06
CA ALA A 114 -3.43 -10.83 -13.83
C ALA A 114 -2.34 -10.05 -13.06
N ASP A 115 -2.02 -10.46 -11.83
CA ASP A 115 -1.00 -9.83 -10.96
C ASP A 115 -1.24 -8.32 -10.73
N THR A 116 -2.49 -7.86 -10.86
CA THR A 116 -2.91 -6.45 -10.73
C THR A 116 -2.72 -5.92 -9.31
N LEU A 117 -2.86 -6.79 -8.31
CA LEU A 117 -2.84 -6.45 -6.88
C LEU A 117 -1.42 -6.43 -6.29
N ASN A 118 -0.40 -6.87 -7.02
CA ASN A 118 0.97 -7.02 -6.49
C ASN A 118 1.59 -5.71 -6.00
N LYS A 119 1.22 -4.57 -6.61
CA LYS A 119 1.77 -3.26 -6.27
C LYS A 119 1.10 -2.62 -5.05
N LEU A 120 -0.04 -3.16 -4.60
CA LEU A 120 -0.76 -2.62 -3.47
C LEU A 120 -0.09 -3.05 -2.16
N TYR A 121 -0.12 -2.15 -1.18
CA TYR A 121 0.28 -2.46 0.18
C TYR A 121 -0.94 -2.81 1.04
N SER A 122 -0.69 -3.60 2.08
CA SER A 122 -1.71 -3.97 3.05
C SER A 122 -2.25 -2.75 3.80
N GLU A 123 -3.51 -2.80 4.20
CA GLU A 123 -4.16 -1.71 4.94
C GLU A 123 -3.40 -1.39 6.24
N GLY A 124 -3.09 -0.10 6.41
CA GLY A 124 -2.32 0.38 7.55
C GLY A 124 -0.80 0.20 7.43
N ASP A 125 -0.26 -0.19 6.28
CA ASP A 125 1.17 -0.07 5.99
C ASP A 125 1.54 1.42 5.79
N PRO A 126 2.49 2.00 6.56
CA PRO A 126 2.98 3.36 6.37
C PRO A 126 3.45 3.69 4.96
N LYS A 127 3.81 2.69 4.15
CA LYS A 127 4.17 2.88 2.74
C LYS A 127 3.00 3.39 1.90
N ASN A 128 1.75 3.15 2.29
CA ASN A 128 0.58 3.78 1.65
C ASN A 128 0.58 5.31 1.81
N ASN A 129 1.21 5.85 2.85
CA ASN A 129 1.36 7.30 2.99
C ASN A 129 2.41 7.87 2.01
N LEU A 130 3.34 7.05 1.52
CA LEU A 130 4.32 7.46 0.52
C LEU A 130 3.67 7.59 -0.87
N SER A 131 2.73 6.69 -1.23
CA SER A 131 1.97 6.80 -2.49
C SER A 131 0.98 7.96 -2.49
N LYS A 132 0.39 8.30 -1.32
CA LYS A 132 -0.47 9.49 -1.17
C LYS A 132 0.28 10.83 -1.14
N SER A 133 1.60 10.81 -0.93
CA SER A 133 2.43 12.01 -0.99
C SER A 133 2.92 12.21 -2.42
N GLY A 134 2.11 12.87 -3.26
CA GLY A 134 2.50 13.26 -4.63
C GLY A 134 3.81 14.05 -4.71
N LYS A 135 4.32 14.57 -3.58
CA LYS A 135 5.65 15.21 -3.49
C LYS A 135 6.84 14.24 -3.54
N ARG A 136 6.65 12.93 -3.31
CA ARG A 136 7.74 11.95 -3.22
C ARG A 136 7.77 10.89 -4.32
N SER A 137 6.72 10.74 -5.13
CA SER A 137 6.74 9.83 -6.30
C SER A 137 7.28 10.50 -7.56
N GLN A 138 7.46 11.83 -7.56
CA GLN A 138 7.98 12.54 -8.72
C GLN A 138 9.49 12.24 -8.90
N THR A 139 9.84 11.72 -10.06
CA THR A 139 11.23 11.68 -10.55
C THR A 139 11.60 13.02 -11.21
N PRO A 140 12.89 13.35 -11.39
CA PRO A 140 13.31 14.53 -12.15
C PRO A 140 12.64 14.62 -13.52
N GLU A 141 12.45 13.49 -14.19
CA GLU A 141 11.81 13.38 -15.51
C GLU A 141 10.33 13.77 -15.44
N THR A 142 9.55 13.18 -14.52
CA THR A 142 8.13 13.55 -14.36
C THR A 142 7.94 15.01 -13.92
N ARG A 143 8.86 15.54 -13.09
CA ARG A 143 8.84 16.97 -12.71
C ARG A 143 9.09 17.86 -13.90
N LYS A 144 9.98 17.44 -14.80
CA LYS A 144 10.31 18.16 -16.03
C LYS A 144 9.13 18.17 -16.97
N GLU A 145 8.52 17.02 -17.25
CA GLU A 145 7.34 16.91 -18.12
C GLU A 145 6.17 17.78 -17.63
N GLU A 146 5.87 17.74 -16.33
CA GLU A 146 4.85 18.62 -15.72
C GLU A 146 5.21 20.10 -15.88
N PHE A 147 6.48 20.45 -15.66
CA PHE A 147 6.95 21.82 -15.71
C PHE A 147 6.95 22.37 -17.15
N ASP A 148 7.38 21.58 -18.12
CA ASP A 148 7.37 21.92 -19.55
C ASP A 148 5.94 22.18 -20.01
N ARG A 149 5.01 21.29 -19.64
CA ARG A 149 3.58 21.45 -19.94
C ARG A 149 3.01 22.71 -19.32
N ALA A 150 3.31 22.97 -18.05
CA ALA A 150 2.85 24.18 -17.37
C ALA A 150 3.42 25.45 -18.02
N PHE A 151 4.69 25.41 -18.44
CA PHE A 151 5.32 26.51 -19.16
C PHE A 151 4.66 26.74 -20.52
N ASP A 152 4.50 25.70 -21.34
CA ASP A 152 3.97 25.81 -22.70
C ASP A 152 2.51 26.29 -22.72
N ILE A 153 1.71 25.92 -21.72
CA ILE A 153 0.31 26.40 -21.58
C ILE A 153 0.25 27.87 -21.18
N ASN A 154 1.17 28.34 -20.35
CA ASN A 154 1.17 29.70 -19.80
C ASN A 154 2.15 30.63 -20.53
N SER A 155 2.66 30.21 -21.70
CA SER A 155 3.58 31.00 -22.51
C SER A 155 2.90 31.43 -23.82
N ASP A 156 2.50 32.69 -23.90
CA ASP A 156 1.85 33.26 -25.09
C ASP A 156 2.79 33.33 -26.31
N ASP A 157 4.09 33.49 -26.08
CA ASP A 157 5.12 33.63 -27.10
C ASP A 157 6.00 32.38 -27.28
N GLY A 158 5.70 31.32 -26.53
CA GLY A 158 6.48 30.08 -26.44
C GLY A 158 7.89 30.25 -25.87
N LYS A 159 8.21 31.42 -25.31
CA LYS A 159 9.55 31.78 -24.84
C LYS A 159 9.56 32.26 -23.39
N THR A 160 8.48 32.85 -22.92
CA THR A 160 8.35 33.42 -21.59
C THR A 160 6.99 33.11 -20.97
N ALA A 161 6.97 32.86 -19.68
CA ALA A 161 5.76 32.62 -18.89
C ALA A 161 5.93 33.21 -17.49
N LEU A 162 4.85 33.72 -16.89
CA LEU A 162 4.89 34.26 -15.53
C LEU A 162 5.05 33.14 -14.51
N GLN A 163 5.91 33.39 -13.52
CA GLN A 163 6.15 32.46 -12.42
C GLN A 163 4.89 32.20 -11.59
N SER A 164 4.01 33.20 -11.45
CA SER A 164 2.70 33.08 -10.78
C SER A 164 1.80 32.07 -11.47
N ASP A 165 1.76 32.12 -12.79
CA ASP A 165 0.78 31.39 -13.59
C ASP A 165 1.19 29.92 -13.69
N ILE A 166 2.50 29.67 -13.82
CA ILE A 166 3.07 28.33 -13.66
C ILE A 166 2.80 27.77 -12.26
N ALA A 167 2.92 28.59 -11.21
CA ALA A 167 2.68 28.16 -9.83
C ALA A 167 1.21 27.79 -9.61
N GLU A 168 0.29 28.59 -10.13
CA GLU A 168 -1.15 28.37 -10.09
C GLU A 168 -1.53 27.09 -10.84
N PHE A 169 -1.05 26.93 -12.07
CA PHE A 169 -1.33 25.74 -12.89
C PHE A 169 -0.88 24.44 -12.21
N LEU A 170 0.30 24.46 -11.59
CA LEU A 170 0.86 23.29 -10.90
C LEU A 170 0.31 23.10 -9.47
N GLY A 171 -0.44 24.07 -8.93
CA GLY A 171 -0.89 24.05 -7.54
C GLY A 171 0.27 24.08 -6.52
N VAL A 172 1.39 24.74 -6.85
CA VAL A 172 2.59 24.82 -6.01
C VAL A 172 2.92 26.26 -5.63
N SER A 173 3.86 26.44 -4.70
CA SER A 173 4.34 27.78 -4.36
C SER A 173 5.24 28.35 -5.46
N THR A 174 5.28 29.67 -5.62
CA THR A 174 6.25 30.34 -6.51
C THR A 174 7.69 29.98 -6.16
N ARG A 175 7.99 29.77 -4.87
CA ARG A 175 9.31 29.25 -4.44
C ARG A 175 9.63 27.91 -5.09
N THR A 176 8.67 26.98 -5.13
CA THR A 176 8.82 25.67 -5.78
C THR A 176 9.09 25.79 -7.28
N VAL A 177 8.43 26.73 -7.97
CA VAL A 177 8.71 27.04 -9.38
C VAL A 177 10.17 27.47 -9.56
N ARG A 178 10.68 28.35 -8.68
CA ARG A 178 12.08 28.79 -8.73
C ARG A 178 13.06 27.65 -8.48
N ASP A 179 12.72 26.74 -7.56
CA ASP A 179 13.55 25.57 -7.29
C ASP A 179 13.55 24.60 -8.49
N ARG A 180 12.42 24.41 -9.19
CA ARG A 180 12.35 23.65 -10.45
C ARG A 180 13.15 24.31 -11.59
N VAL A 181 13.14 25.64 -11.71
CA VAL A 181 13.99 26.36 -12.69
C VAL A 181 15.49 26.15 -12.41
N LYS A 182 15.90 26.05 -11.14
CA LYS A 182 17.28 25.71 -10.79
C LYS A 182 17.62 24.26 -11.12
N GLU A 183 16.66 23.35 -10.90
CA GLU A 183 16.82 21.93 -11.26
C GLU A 183 16.97 21.76 -12.78
N PHE A 184 16.17 22.47 -13.58
CA PHE A 184 16.20 22.46 -15.04
C PHE A 184 16.96 23.65 -15.63
N SER A 185 18.05 24.05 -14.97
CA SER A 185 18.78 25.27 -15.34
C SER A 185 19.42 25.22 -16.72
N ASP A 186 19.52 24.05 -17.34
CA ASP A 186 20.02 23.89 -18.71
C ASP A 186 19.03 24.47 -19.74
N GLU A 187 17.73 24.41 -19.45
CA GLU A 187 16.67 24.81 -20.38
C GLU A 187 15.86 26.03 -19.91
N TYR A 188 15.90 26.36 -18.63
CA TYR A 188 15.13 27.48 -18.09
C TYR A 188 16.00 28.50 -17.35
N SER A 189 15.58 29.75 -17.41
CA SER A 189 16.06 30.83 -16.56
C SER A 189 14.88 31.58 -15.94
N THR A 190 15.14 32.33 -14.88
CA THR A 190 14.12 33.19 -14.29
C THR A 190 14.71 34.55 -13.92
N GLU A 191 13.97 35.61 -14.24
CA GLU A 191 14.31 36.99 -13.91
C GLU A 191 13.04 37.76 -13.57
N LYS A 192 13.07 38.51 -12.46
CA LYS A 192 11.97 39.42 -12.03
C LYS A 192 10.56 38.79 -12.04
N GLY A 193 10.45 37.49 -11.75
CA GLY A 193 9.16 36.78 -11.70
C GLY A 193 8.68 36.25 -13.06
N SER A 194 9.48 36.39 -14.12
CA SER A 194 9.28 35.71 -15.39
C SER A 194 10.19 34.49 -15.47
N VAL A 195 9.70 33.40 -16.06
CA VAL A 195 10.48 32.23 -16.46
C VAL A 195 10.68 32.30 -17.97
N SER A 196 11.88 32.01 -18.46
CA SER A 196 12.22 32.02 -19.88
C SER A 196 12.88 30.71 -20.30
N ARG A 197 12.54 30.20 -21.49
CA ARG A 197 13.20 29.01 -22.07
C ARG A 197 14.49 29.44 -22.78
N LYS A 198 15.61 28.82 -22.43
CA LYS A 198 16.91 29.02 -23.07
C LYS A 198 16.90 28.41 -24.47
N LYS A 199 17.63 29.02 -25.39
CA LYS A 199 17.84 28.49 -26.75
C LYS A 199 18.92 27.43 -26.75
#